data_AF-X1TU55-F1
#
_entry.id   AF-X1TU55-F1
#
_cell.length_a   1.000
_cell.length_b   1.000
_cell.length_c   1.000
_cell.angle_alpha   90.00
_cell.angle_beta   90.00
_cell.angle_gamma   90.00
#
_symmetry.space_group_name_H-M   'P 1'
#
loop_
_entity.id
_entity.type
_entity.pdbx_description
1 polymer ?
#
loop_
_entity_poly.entity_id
_entity_poly.type
_entity_poly.pdbx_seq_one_letter_code
_entity_poly.pdbx_strand_id
1 'polypeptide(L)'
;MRLPKALRVFVLIGAVYTFLLCINLLGSSLKLLGGGFVNQLISTTSNPLVGLFIGILATSLVQSSSVTTAIVVALVGTGSINIVNAI
;
A
#
# COMPACT_ATOMS: atom_id res chain seq x y z
N MET A 1 -15.96 25.57 12.88
CA MET A 1 -15.73 26.17 11.55
C MET A 1 -16.29 25.20 10.49
N ARG A 2 -17.44 25.50 9.85
CA ARG A 2 -18.09 24.57 8.90
C ARG A 2 -17.53 24.83 7.50
N LEU A 3 -16.81 23.85 6.95
CA LEU A 3 -16.26 23.91 5.60
C LEU A 3 -17.41 24.02 4.57
N PRO A 4 -17.34 24.93 3.56
CA PRO A 4 -18.37 25.02 2.53
C PRO A 4 -18.47 23.69 1.78
N LYS A 5 -19.71 23.24 1.50
CA LYS A 5 -19.97 21.90 0.93
C LYS A 5 -19.21 21.67 -0.39
N ALA A 6 -19.03 22.71 -1.20
CA ALA A 6 -18.24 22.66 -2.44
C ALA A 6 -16.75 22.34 -2.18
N LEU A 7 -16.15 22.94 -1.14
CA LEU A 7 -14.75 22.68 -0.79
C LEU A 7 -14.55 21.24 -0.29
N ARG A 8 -15.55 20.69 0.43
CA ARG A 8 -15.52 19.30 0.90
C ARG A 8 -15.53 18.29 -0.25
N VAL A 9 -16.31 18.57 -1.30
CA VAL A 9 -16.35 17.73 -2.52
C VAL A 9 -15.03 17.84 -3.29
N PHE A 10 -14.47 19.04 -3.42
CA PHE A 10 -13.18 19.23 -4.10
C PHE A 10 -12.04 18.49 -3.40
N VAL A 11 -11.99 18.56 -2.06
CA VAL A 11 -11.02 17.80 -1.25
C VAL A 11 -11.19 16.29 -1.40
N LEU A 12 -12.42 15.78 -1.44
CA LEU A 12 -12.67 14.36 -1.67
C LEU A 12 -12.18 13.90 -3.04
N ILE A 13 -12.44 14.66 -4.10
CA ILE A 13 -11.96 14.34 -5.46
C ILE A 13 -10.43 14.36 -5.50
N GLY A 14 -9.79 15.38 -4.91
CA GLY A 14 -8.33 15.46 -4.83
C GLY A 14 -7.70 14.32 -4.03
N ALA A 15 -8.35 13.89 -2.94
CA ALA A 15 -7.90 12.75 -2.15
C ALA A 15 -8.00 11.43 -2.93
N VAL A 16 -9.09 11.20 -3.66
CA VAL A 16 -9.26 10.01 -4.52
C VAL A 16 -8.25 10.02 -5.67
N TYR A 17 -8.01 11.17 -6.31
CA TYR A 17 -7.00 11.30 -7.37
C TYR A 17 -5.59 10.97 -6.86
N THR A 18 -5.21 11.54 -5.71
CA THR A 18 -3.91 11.29 -5.08
C THR A 18 -3.78 9.82 -4.65
N PHE A 19 -4.86 9.22 -4.17
CA PHE A 19 -4.90 7.80 -3.81
C PHE A 19 -4.67 6.88 -5.00
N LEU A 20 -5.37 7.12 -6.13
CA LEU A 20 -5.18 6.36 -7.37
C LEU A 20 -3.75 6.54 -7.94
N LEU A 21 -3.19 7.74 -7.82
CA LEU A 21 -1.80 8.01 -8.19
C LEU A 21 -0.81 7.19 -7.34
N CYS A 22 -1.03 7.12 -6.03
CA CYS A 22 -0.24 6.27 -5.14
C CYS A 22 -0.29 4.79 -5.55
N ILE A 23 -1.45 4.25 -5.93
CA ILE A 23 -1.57 2.84 -6.37
C ILE A 23 -0.75 2.58 -7.63
N ASN A 24 -0.80 3.49 -8.61
CA ASN A 24 -0.01 3.38 -9.84
C ASN A 24 1.50 3.41 -9.54
N LEU A 25 1.94 4.30 -8.65
CA LEU A 25 3.33 4.39 -8.21
C LEU A 25 3.77 3.16 -7.41
N LEU A 26 2.89 2.61 -6.56
CA LEU A 26 3.16 1.39 -5.80
C LEU A 26 3.39 0.20 -6.73
N GLY A 27 2.52 0.02 -7.74
CA GLY A 27 2.65 -1.03 -8.74
C GLY A 27 3.96 -0.93 -9.55
N SER A 28 4.34 0.29 -9.95
CA SER A 28 5.59 0.52 -10.67
C SER A 28 6.83 0.29 -9.79
N SER A 29 6.79 0.75 -8.54
CA SER A 29 7.88 0.58 -7.56
C SER A 29 8.08 -0.88 -7.18
N LEU A 30 6.99 -1.64 -7.00
CA LEU A 30 7.05 -3.09 -6.74
C LEU A 30 7.63 -3.85 -7.94
N LYS A 31 7.28 -3.42 -9.17
CA LYS A 31 7.84 -4.01 -10.40
C LYS A 31 9.34 -3.72 -10.54
N LEU A 32 9.78 -2.55 -10.12
CA LEU A 32 11.18 -2.11 -10.15
C LEU A 32 12.01 -2.74 -9.01
N LEU A 33 11.41 -2.93 -7.82
CA LEU A 33 12.00 -3.70 -6.73
C LEU A 33 12.09 -5.19 -7.07
N GLY A 34 11.04 -5.80 -7.63
CA GLY A 34 10.91 -7.26 -7.75
C GLY A 34 12.08 -8.01 -8.38
N GLY A 35 12.78 -7.42 -9.36
CA GLY A 35 13.90 -8.09 -10.05
C GLY A 35 15.23 -8.06 -9.28
N GLY A 36 15.62 -6.89 -8.75
CA GLY A 36 16.92 -6.69 -8.10
C GLY A 36 16.88 -6.72 -6.57
N PHE A 37 15.79 -6.22 -5.98
CA PHE A 37 15.61 -6.15 -4.53
C PHE A 37 15.43 -7.52 -3.90
N VAL A 38 14.72 -8.44 -4.57
CA VAL A 38 14.48 -9.79 -4.07
C VAL A 38 15.80 -10.57 -4.00
N ASN A 39 16.65 -10.48 -5.01
CA ASN A 39 17.98 -11.10 -4.99
C ASN A 39 18.87 -10.51 -3.87
N GLN A 40 18.82 -9.20 -3.66
CA GLN A 40 19.60 -8.55 -2.61
C GLN A 40 19.05 -8.85 -1.19
N LEU A 41 17.73 -8.95 -1.04
CA LEU A 41 17.07 -9.40 0.19
C LEU A 41 17.47 -10.84 0.53
N ILE A 42 17.45 -11.75 -0.45
CA ILE A 42 17.83 -13.16 -0.24
C ILE A 42 19.30 -13.26 0.16
N SER A 43 20.18 -12.50 -0.50
CA SER A 43 21.60 -12.44 -0.14
C SER A 43 21.86 -11.84 1.25
N THR A 44 21.00 -10.94 1.73
CA THR A 44 21.11 -10.33 3.07
C THR A 44 20.44 -11.17 4.15
N THR A 45 19.42 -11.95 3.78
CA THR A 45 18.67 -12.88 4.65
C THR A 45 19.47 -14.13 5.01
N SER A 46 20.65 -14.35 4.41
CA SER A 46 21.59 -15.37 4.89
C SER A 46 21.93 -15.23 6.39
N ASN A 47 21.73 -14.04 6.97
CA ASN A 47 21.70 -13.85 8.42
C ASN A 47 20.25 -13.83 8.95
N PRO A 48 19.78 -14.88 9.64
CA PRO A 48 18.39 -14.99 10.10
C PRO A 48 17.96 -13.85 11.05
N LEU A 49 18.89 -13.27 11.80
CA LEU A 49 18.65 -12.08 12.64
C LEU A 49 18.29 -10.84 11.82
N VAL A 50 18.95 -10.62 10.69
CA VAL A 50 18.69 -9.45 9.83
C VAL A 50 17.33 -9.60 9.13
N GLY A 51 17.01 -10.81 8.67
CA GLY A 51 15.68 -11.14 8.14
C GLY A 51 14.57 -10.91 9.17
N LEU A 52 14.79 -11.28 10.44
CA LEU A 52 13.85 -11.04 11.53
C LEU A 52 13.59 -9.54 11.76
N PHE A 53 14.64 -8.71 11.83
CA PHE A 53 14.48 -7.26 12.04
C PHE A 53 13.78 -6.57 10.85
N ILE A 54 14.09 -6.97 9.62
CA ILE A 54 13.41 -6.47 8.42
C ILE A 54 11.92 -6.86 8.46
N GLY A 55 11.61 -8.11 8.82
CA GLY A 55 10.23 -8.59 8.94
C GLY A 55 9.43 -7.87 10.03
N ILE A 56 10.04 -7.59 11.19
CA ILE A 56 9.42 -6.82 12.27
C ILE A 56 9.16 -5.37 11.83
N LEU A 57 10.12 -4.71 11.18
CA LEU A 57 9.94 -3.35 10.68
C LEU A 57 8.87 -3.29 9.60
N ALA A 58 8.90 -4.20 8.62
CA ALA A 58 7.90 -4.27 7.57
C ALA A 58 6.49 -4.51 8.16
N THR A 59 6.36 -5.44 9.11
CA THR A 59 5.09 -5.71 9.78
C THR A 59 4.63 -4.52 10.62
N SER A 60 5.50 -3.92 11.41
CA SER A 60 5.21 -2.72 12.21
C SER A 60 4.70 -1.55 11.36
N LEU A 61 5.20 -1.40 10.13
CA LEU A 61 4.79 -0.33 9.22
C LEU A 61 3.43 -0.63 8.54
N VAL A 62 3.16 -1.90 8.21
CA VAL A 62 1.95 -2.31 7.47
C VAL A 62 0.79 -2.67 8.42
N GLN A 63 1.08 -3.06 9.65
CA GLN A 63 0.11 -3.52 10.66
C GLN A 63 -0.53 -2.35 11.41
N SER A 64 -1.25 -1.50 10.70
CA SER A 64 -2.29 -0.69 11.32
C SER A 64 -3.59 -1.05 10.61
N SER A 65 -4.60 -1.48 11.36
CA SER A 65 -5.85 -2.02 10.83
C SER A 65 -6.48 -1.17 9.71
N SER A 66 -6.25 0.14 9.70
CA SER A 66 -6.67 1.07 8.63
C SER A 66 -5.86 0.97 7.32
N VAL A 67 -4.57 0.67 7.38
CA VAL A 67 -3.72 0.49 6.19
C VAL A 67 -4.15 -0.76 5.44
N THR A 68 -4.44 -1.85 6.16
CA THR A 68 -4.97 -3.09 5.56
C THR A 68 -6.31 -2.85 4.87
N THR A 69 -7.26 -2.13 5.50
CA THR A 69 -8.56 -1.84 4.87
C THR A 69 -8.39 -0.95 3.62
N ALA A 70 -7.48 0.03 3.66
CA ALA A 70 -7.23 0.90 2.51
C ALA A 70 -6.64 0.15 1.31
N ILE A 71 -5.74 -0.81 1.55
CA ILE A 71 -5.16 -1.67 0.50
C ILE A 71 -6.23 -2.59 -0.10
N VAL A 72 -7.11 -3.17 0.72
CA VAL A 72 -8.22 -4.01 0.23
C VAL A 72 -9.18 -3.19 -0.64
N VAL A 73 -9.55 -1.98 -0.21
CA VAL A 73 -10.40 -1.07 -1.01
C VAL A 73 -9.71 -0.67 -2.32
N ALA A 74 -8.40 -0.44 -2.32
CA ALA A 74 -7.61 -0.19 -3.52
C ALA A 74 -7.66 -1.38 -4.51
N LEU A 75 -7.42 -2.60 -4.03
CA LEU A 75 -7.40 -3.82 -4.83
C LEU A 75 -8.77 -4.19 -5.40
N VAL A 76 -9.84 -3.91 -4.66
CA VAL A 76 -11.22 -4.01 -5.15
C VAL A 76 -11.48 -2.94 -6.22
N GLY A 77 -11.01 -1.71 -6.01
CA GLY A 77 -11.12 -0.61 -6.98
C GLY A 77 -10.39 -0.86 -8.30
N THR A 78 -9.31 -1.63 -8.30
CA THR A 78 -8.59 -2.06 -9.52
C THR A 78 -9.18 -3.32 -10.16
N GLY A 79 -10.22 -3.92 -9.56
CA GLY A 79 -10.83 -5.17 -10.04
C GLY A 79 -9.96 -6.41 -9.83
N SER A 80 -8.88 -6.31 -9.05
CA SER A 80 -7.94 -7.42 -8.80
C SER A 80 -8.46 -8.42 -7.77
N ILE A 81 -9.39 -7.99 -6.90
CA ILE A 81 -10.07 -8.85 -5.91
C ILE A 81 -11.57 -8.52 -5.95
N ASN A 82 -12.42 -9.55 -5.92
CA ASN A 82 -13.87 -9.39 -5.93
C ASN A 82 -14.38 -9.07 -4.50
N ILE A 83 -15.40 -8.21 -4.34
CA ILE A 83 -15.90 -7.75 -3.02
C ILE A 83 -16.26 -8.93 -2.09
N VAL A 84 -16.76 -10.02 -2.67
CA VAL A 84 -17.16 -11.23 -1.94
C VAL A 84 -15.98 -11.94 -1.25
N ASN A 85 -14.75 -11.69 -1.71
CA ASN A 85 -13.51 -12.23 -1.14
C ASN A 85 -12.72 -11.19 -0.32
N ALA A 86 -13.25 -9.99 -0.14
CA ALA A 86 -12.57 -8.85 0.48
C ALA A 86 -12.98 -8.59 1.96
N ILE A 87 -13.89 -9.42 2.49
CA ILE A 87 -14.37 -9.48 3.89
C ILE A 87 -14.04 -10.86 4.46
#